data_AF-A0A1M5HPB3-F1
#
_entry.id   AF-A0A1M5HPB3-F1
#
_cell.length_a   1.000
_cell.length_b   1.000
_cell.length_c   1.000
_cell.angle_alpha   90.00
_cell.angle_beta   90.00
_cell.angle_gamma   90.00
#
_symmetry.space_group_name_H-M   'P 1'
#
loop_
_entity.id
_entity.type
_entity.pdbx_description
1 polymer ?
#
loop_
_entity_poly.entity_id
_entity_poly.type
_entity_poly.pdbx_seq_one_letter_code
_entity_poly.pdbx_strand_id
1 'polypeptide(L)'
;MLLSLALVTAVVAAARGVWSPCGLSMLSSLNPVSERARGHRFGLTAAWYVAGAVAGGAALGGGLALAAFGVGRAGARDSLTWALVLGCAAIAVASDTRMFGRSLPVHPRQVDERWLTTYRRWIYAGGYGVQIGAGFATYIMTAAVYLTAALAVLTGSPAQAFLVAVVFGAVRGLAIVGCAVANTPDRLRSLVARIDGWATPSTWVATAVAAGVAGVAAAQLGGAPAAGVTVAVLAAGVAISRRWADGVVSCPVPAQAGTRATSAAS
;
A
#
# COMPACT_ATOMS: atom_id res chain seq x y z
N MET A 1 10.55 -10.59 -17.31
CA MET A 1 10.09 -9.18 -17.41
C MET A 1 8.88 -8.89 -16.52
N LEU A 2 7.75 -9.59 -16.70
CA LEU A 2 6.52 -9.31 -15.93
C LEU A 2 6.71 -9.47 -14.40
N LEU A 3 7.45 -10.49 -13.95
CA LEU A 3 7.83 -10.64 -12.53
C LEU A 3 8.60 -9.42 -12.00
N SER A 4 9.55 -8.88 -12.75
CA SER A 4 10.33 -7.70 -12.34
C SER A 4 9.43 -6.48 -12.17
N LEU A 5 8.49 -6.26 -13.11
CA LEU A 5 7.48 -5.20 -13.00
C LEU A 5 6.57 -5.40 -11.77
N ALA A 6 6.15 -6.65 -11.52
CA ALA A 6 5.34 -7.01 -10.36
C ALA A 6 6.08 -6.75 -9.04
N LEU A 7 7.37 -7.11 -8.95
CA LEU A 7 8.20 -6.87 -7.76
C LEU A 7 8.45 -5.37 -7.52
N VAL A 8 8.77 -4.60 -8.55
CA VAL A 8 8.96 -3.15 -8.42
C VAL A 8 7.66 -2.48 -7.98
N THR A 9 6.54 -2.87 -8.58
CA THR A 9 5.22 -2.35 -8.21
C THR A 9 4.86 -2.76 -6.78
N ALA A 10 5.15 -4.00 -6.39
CA ALA A 10 4.93 -4.50 -5.03
C ALA A 10 5.70 -3.68 -4.00
N VAL A 11 6.99 -3.43 -4.21
CA VAL A 11 7.84 -2.66 -3.30
C VAL A 11 7.30 -1.23 -3.16
N VAL A 12 6.98 -0.58 -4.27
CA VAL A 12 6.49 0.82 -4.26
C VAL A 12 5.10 0.93 -3.66
N ALA A 13 4.18 0.02 -4.00
CA ALA A 13 2.84 -0.03 -3.42
C ALA A 13 2.89 -0.31 -1.91
N ALA A 14 3.73 -1.26 -1.49
CA ALA A 14 3.94 -1.60 -0.08
C ALA A 14 4.52 -0.43 0.71
N ALA A 15 5.58 0.19 0.20
CA ALA A 15 6.19 1.38 0.81
C ALA A 15 5.15 2.49 0.95
N ARG A 16 4.36 2.77 -0.09
CA ARG A 16 3.30 3.78 -0.04
C ARG A 16 2.27 3.53 1.06
N GLY A 17 2.02 2.27 1.43
CA GLY A 17 1.14 1.91 2.53
C GLY A 17 1.54 2.47 3.91
N VAL A 18 2.80 2.90 4.08
CA VAL A 18 3.30 3.52 5.32
C VAL A 18 2.64 4.87 5.60
N TRP A 19 2.28 5.61 4.55
CA TRP A 19 1.61 6.91 4.64
C TRP A 19 0.09 6.81 4.86
N SER A 20 -0.43 5.59 5.06
CA SER A 20 -1.85 5.42 5.37
C SER A 20 -2.18 5.94 6.78
N PRO A 21 -3.42 6.39 7.02
CA PRO A 21 -3.87 6.69 8.39
C PRO A 21 -3.65 5.53 9.36
N CYS A 22 -3.75 4.28 8.87
CA CYS A 22 -3.40 3.07 9.63
C CYS A 22 -1.91 2.99 9.93
N GLY A 23 -1.05 3.30 8.96
CA GLY A 23 0.41 3.35 9.13
C GLY A 23 0.82 4.39 10.17
N LEU A 24 0.29 5.61 10.08
CA LEU A 24 0.59 6.68 11.05
C LEU A 24 0.08 6.36 12.46
N SER A 25 -1.15 5.84 12.61
CA SER A 25 -1.68 5.38 13.90
C SER A 25 -0.88 4.19 14.46
N MET A 26 -0.42 3.30 13.58
CA MET A 26 0.45 2.20 13.98
C MET A 26 1.81 2.71 14.46
N LEU A 27 2.44 3.65 13.76
CA LEU A 27 3.74 4.22 14.16
C LEU A 27 3.65 4.94 15.52
N SER A 28 2.54 5.61 15.82
CA SER A 28 2.33 6.23 17.14
C SER A 28 2.04 5.20 18.26
N SER A 29 1.49 4.03 17.91
CA SER A 29 1.12 2.99 18.88
C SER A 29 2.22 1.94 19.12
N LEU A 30 2.96 1.58 18.07
CA LEU A 30 4.04 0.57 18.04
C LEU A 30 5.39 1.25 17.79
N ASN A 31 5.96 1.86 18.83
CA ASN A 31 7.28 2.46 18.82
C ASN A 31 8.01 2.20 20.16
N PRO A 32 9.33 2.47 20.24
CA PRO A 32 10.10 2.25 21.45
C PRO A 32 9.61 3.00 22.71
N VAL A 33 8.97 4.16 22.57
CA VAL A 33 8.42 4.91 23.72
C VAL A 33 7.17 4.20 24.25
N SER A 34 6.19 3.93 23.38
CA SER A 34 4.93 3.28 23.74
C SER A 34 5.15 1.85 24.26
N GLU A 35 6.07 1.09 23.67
CA GLU A 35 6.38 -0.27 24.13
C GLU A 35 7.10 -0.29 25.49
N ARG A 36 7.99 0.68 25.76
CA ARG A 36 8.61 0.79 27.10
C ARG A 36 7.61 1.16 28.19
N ALA A 37 6.64 2.03 27.88
CA ALA A 37 5.56 2.34 28.81
C ALA A 37 4.72 1.11 29.16
N ARG A 38 4.67 0.09 28.27
CA ARG A 38 4.02 -1.20 28.50
C ARG A 38 4.96 -2.28 29.08
N GLY A 39 6.21 -1.95 29.40
CA GLY A 39 7.20 -2.93 29.89
C GLY A 39 7.72 -3.90 28.82
N HIS A 40 7.52 -3.59 27.53
CA HIS A 40 7.90 -4.45 26.42
C HIS A 40 9.19 -4.00 25.71
N ARG A 41 9.93 -4.98 25.18
CA ARG A 41 11.08 -4.74 24.30
C ARG A 41 10.58 -4.57 22.86
N PHE A 42 10.75 -3.38 22.30
CA PHE A 42 10.33 -3.04 20.94
C PHE A 42 10.86 -4.01 19.87
N GLY A 43 12.11 -4.45 19.97
CA GLY A 43 12.69 -5.38 18.99
C GLY A 43 11.89 -6.68 18.84
N LEU A 44 11.34 -7.21 19.93
CA LEU A 44 10.52 -8.41 19.89
C LEU A 44 9.12 -8.12 19.34
N THR A 45 8.55 -6.95 19.63
CA THR A 45 7.30 -6.47 19.03
C THR A 45 7.45 -6.33 17.51
N ALA A 46 8.56 -5.71 17.05
CA ALA A 46 8.89 -5.58 15.64
C ALA A 46 9.09 -6.94 14.97
N ALA A 47 9.76 -7.89 15.62
CA ALA A 47 9.94 -9.24 15.09
C ALA A 47 8.60 -9.97 14.87
N TRP A 48 7.70 -9.95 15.86
CA TRP A 48 6.35 -10.53 15.71
C TRP A 48 5.53 -9.83 14.64
N TYR A 49 5.64 -8.51 14.56
CA TYR A 49 4.96 -7.73 13.53
C TYR A 49 5.45 -8.08 12.12
N VAL A 50 6.76 -8.15 11.91
CA VAL A 50 7.35 -8.54 10.61
C VAL A 50 6.98 -9.98 10.26
N ALA A 51 7.07 -10.91 11.21
CA ALA A 51 6.67 -12.29 11.00
C ALA A 51 5.18 -12.39 10.62
N GLY A 52 4.32 -11.64 11.31
CA GLY A 52 2.91 -11.52 10.97
C GLY A 52 2.70 -10.95 9.57
N ALA A 53 3.43 -9.90 9.18
CA ALA A 53 3.31 -9.29 7.86
C ALA A 53 3.76 -10.22 6.73
N VAL A 54 4.83 -11.00 6.95
CA VAL A 54 5.24 -12.06 6.03
C VAL A 54 4.15 -13.14 5.94
N ALA A 55 3.57 -13.57 7.06
CA ALA A 55 2.49 -14.55 7.07
C ALA A 55 1.22 -14.04 6.37
N GLY A 56 0.85 -12.77 6.56
CA GLY A 56 -0.25 -12.13 5.85
C GLY A 56 -0.01 -12.02 4.35
N GLY A 57 1.22 -11.66 3.95
CA GLY A 57 1.65 -11.67 2.55
C GLY A 57 1.62 -13.07 1.94
N ALA A 58 2.05 -14.09 2.68
CA ALA A 58 1.98 -15.49 2.26
C ALA A 58 0.53 -15.99 2.11
N ALA A 59 -0.37 -15.59 3.02
CA ALA A 59 -1.80 -15.94 2.91
C ALA A 59 -2.44 -15.32 1.67
N LEU A 60 -2.19 -14.03 1.40
CA LEU A 60 -2.58 -13.40 0.13
C LEU A 60 -1.94 -14.13 -1.06
N GLY A 61 -0.65 -14.44 -0.95
CA GLY A 61 0.12 -15.16 -1.96
C GLY A 61 -0.48 -16.52 -2.32
N GLY A 62 -1.03 -17.25 -1.35
CA GLY A 62 -1.74 -18.51 -1.60
C GLY A 62 -2.96 -18.29 -2.51
N GLY A 63 -3.78 -17.27 -2.23
CA GLY A 63 -4.92 -16.91 -3.07
C GLY A 63 -4.51 -16.47 -4.48
N LEU A 64 -3.48 -15.62 -4.58
CA LEU A 64 -2.95 -15.17 -5.87
C LEU A 64 -2.27 -16.31 -6.65
N ALA A 65 -1.62 -17.25 -5.97
CA ALA A 65 -1.00 -18.43 -6.59
C ALA A 65 -2.05 -19.35 -7.21
N LEU A 66 -3.20 -19.54 -6.55
CA LEU A 66 -4.33 -20.28 -7.11
C LEU A 66 -4.91 -19.59 -8.36
N ALA A 67 -5.06 -18.26 -8.31
CA ALA A 67 -5.52 -17.49 -9.46
C ALA A 67 -4.51 -17.53 -10.63
N ALA A 68 -3.21 -17.38 -10.34
CA ALA A 68 -2.13 -17.48 -11.32
C ALA A 68 -2.07 -18.87 -11.95
N PHE A 69 -2.28 -19.92 -11.16
CA PHE A 69 -2.40 -21.29 -11.66
C PHE A 69 -3.52 -21.43 -12.69
N GLY A 70 -4.69 -20.85 -12.41
CA GLY A 70 -5.82 -20.83 -13.34
C GLY A 70 -5.49 -20.12 -14.65
N VAL A 71 -4.85 -18.95 -14.58
CA VAL A 71 -4.40 -18.19 -15.76
C VAL A 71 -3.36 -18.98 -16.57
N GLY A 72 -2.38 -19.59 -15.89
CA GLY A 72 -1.36 -20.41 -16.54
C GLY A 72 -1.96 -21.65 -17.23
N ARG A 73 -2.98 -22.27 -16.62
CA ARG A 73 -3.71 -23.42 -17.19
C ARG A 73 -4.57 -23.03 -18.39
N ALA A 74 -5.15 -21.84 -18.38
CA ALA A 74 -5.95 -21.33 -19.49
C ALA A 74 -5.11 -21.02 -20.75
N GLY A 75 -3.78 -20.93 -20.62
CA GLY A 75 -2.89 -20.68 -21.75
C GLY A 75 -3.15 -19.33 -22.42
N ALA A 76 -3.30 -18.27 -21.63
CA ALA A 76 -3.56 -16.93 -22.15
C ALA A 76 -2.47 -16.52 -23.15
N ARG A 77 -2.89 -16.01 -24.32
CA ARG A 77 -1.98 -15.49 -25.35
C ARG A 77 -1.18 -14.32 -24.77
N ASP A 78 0.11 -14.24 -25.10
CA ASP A 78 0.99 -13.16 -24.63
C ASP A 78 0.43 -11.77 -24.89
N SER A 79 -0.19 -11.55 -26.06
CA SER A 79 -0.84 -10.29 -26.41
C SER A 79 -2.02 -9.95 -25.51
N LEU A 80 -2.83 -10.93 -25.12
CA LEU A 80 -3.92 -10.72 -24.16
C LEU A 80 -3.37 -10.37 -22.78
N THR A 81 -2.33 -11.07 -22.31
CA THR A 81 -1.67 -10.77 -21.04
C THR A 81 -1.17 -9.33 -21.00
N TRP A 82 -0.45 -8.88 -22.04
CA TRP A 82 0.04 -7.51 -22.09
C TRP A 82 -1.07 -6.46 -22.25
N ALA A 83 -2.16 -6.78 -22.96
CA ALA A 83 -3.34 -5.91 -23.02
C ALA A 83 -4.00 -5.74 -21.64
N LEU A 84 -4.11 -6.82 -20.86
CA LEU A 84 -4.62 -6.77 -19.49
C LEU A 84 -3.69 -5.99 -18.58
N VAL A 85 -2.36 -6.19 -18.69
CA VAL A 85 -1.37 -5.40 -17.93
C VAL A 85 -1.52 -3.90 -18.23
N LEU A 86 -1.61 -3.53 -19.51
CA LEU A 86 -1.81 -2.15 -19.93
C LEU A 86 -3.10 -1.56 -19.35
N GLY A 87 -4.21 -2.29 -19.45
CA GLY A 87 -5.51 -1.87 -18.91
C GLY A 87 -5.46 -1.66 -17.40
N CYS A 88 -4.93 -2.62 -16.65
CA CYS A 88 -4.79 -2.52 -15.19
C CYS A 88 -3.89 -1.35 -14.78
N ALA A 89 -2.78 -1.14 -15.48
CA ALA A 89 -1.85 -0.05 -15.20
C ALA A 89 -2.46 1.33 -15.49
N ALA A 90 -3.18 1.46 -16.61
CA ALA A 90 -3.91 2.69 -16.95
C ALA A 90 -5.01 3.01 -15.92
N ILE A 91 -5.77 2.00 -15.47
CA ILE A 91 -6.76 2.16 -14.39
C ILE A 91 -6.08 2.63 -13.11
N ALA A 92 -4.91 2.06 -12.78
CA ALA A 92 -4.18 2.46 -11.58
C ALA A 92 -3.72 3.93 -11.63
N VAL A 93 -3.17 4.37 -12.76
CA VAL A 93 -2.80 5.78 -12.98
C VAL A 93 -4.02 6.69 -12.88
N ALA A 94 -5.12 6.35 -13.55
CA ALA A 94 -6.33 7.16 -13.54
C ALA A 94 -6.95 7.27 -12.14
N SER A 95 -6.95 6.19 -11.37
CA SER A 95 -7.45 6.16 -9.99
C SER A 95 -6.58 7.01 -9.06
N ASP A 96 -5.25 6.85 -9.10
CA ASP A 96 -4.35 7.57 -8.19
C ASP A 96 -4.28 9.07 -8.50
N THR A 97 -4.51 9.46 -9.75
CA THR A 97 -4.53 10.86 -10.20
C THR A 97 -5.93 11.49 -10.15
N ARG A 98 -6.94 10.71 -9.74
CA ARG A 98 -8.35 11.10 -9.72
C ARG A 98 -8.83 11.70 -11.04
N MET A 99 -8.34 11.18 -12.17
CA MET A 99 -8.59 11.72 -13.50
C MET A 99 -10.09 11.88 -13.83
N PHE A 100 -10.96 11.10 -13.17
CA PHE A 100 -12.41 11.14 -13.33
C PHE A 100 -13.17 11.48 -12.04
N GLY A 101 -12.51 12.14 -11.07
CA GLY A 101 -13.11 12.46 -9.76
C GLY A 101 -13.42 11.24 -8.89
N ARG A 102 -12.96 10.04 -9.30
CA ARG A 102 -13.17 8.78 -8.58
C ARG A 102 -11.81 8.15 -8.26
N SER A 103 -11.68 7.63 -7.06
CA SER A 103 -10.62 6.72 -6.65
C SER A 103 -11.21 5.33 -6.43
N LEU A 104 -10.42 4.27 -6.65
CA LEU A 104 -10.80 2.90 -6.26
C LEU A 104 -11.22 2.82 -4.78
N PRO A 105 -12.04 1.81 -4.41
CA PRO A 105 -12.68 1.74 -3.10
C PRO A 105 -11.69 1.93 -1.95
N VAL A 106 -11.96 2.94 -1.13
CA VAL A 106 -11.30 3.10 0.15
C VAL A 106 -12.02 2.16 1.12
N HIS A 107 -11.33 1.15 1.62
CA HIS A 107 -11.80 0.36 2.76
C HIS A 107 -11.22 0.97 4.04
N PRO A 108 -11.93 1.87 4.75
CA PRO A 108 -11.44 2.46 5.99
C PRO A 108 -11.60 1.46 7.14
N ARG A 109 -10.84 0.36 7.13
CA ARG A 109 -10.72 -0.54 8.27
C ARG A 109 -9.36 -0.34 8.91
N GLN A 110 -9.37 0.30 10.07
CA GLN A 110 -8.21 0.35 10.96
C GLN A 110 -8.15 -0.94 11.78
N VAL A 111 -6.95 -1.23 12.27
CA VAL A 111 -6.78 -2.32 13.21
C VAL A 111 -7.39 -1.92 14.56
N ASP A 112 -8.00 -2.87 15.26
CA ASP A 112 -8.66 -2.60 16.55
C ASP A 112 -7.62 -2.28 17.64
N GLU A 113 -7.61 -1.03 18.08
CA GLU A 113 -6.71 -0.50 19.11
C GLU A 113 -6.90 -1.19 20.48
N ARG A 114 -8.07 -1.78 20.74
CA ARG A 114 -8.35 -2.54 21.98
C ARG A 114 -7.44 -3.74 22.13
N TRP A 115 -6.88 -4.26 21.03
CA TRP A 115 -5.95 -5.38 21.08
C TRP A 115 -4.66 -5.04 21.85
N LEU A 116 -4.25 -3.77 21.85
CA LEU A 116 -3.05 -3.31 22.55
C LEU A 116 -3.15 -3.44 24.08
N THR A 117 -4.36 -3.37 24.63
CA THR A 117 -4.62 -3.47 26.07
C THR A 117 -5.20 -4.84 26.47
N THR A 118 -5.80 -5.57 25.51
CA THR A 118 -6.49 -6.84 25.78
C THR A 118 -5.59 -8.05 25.61
N TYR A 119 -4.73 -8.06 24.58
CA TYR A 119 -4.00 -9.25 24.18
C TYR A 119 -2.50 -9.19 24.51
N ARG A 120 -1.89 -10.37 24.60
CA ARG A 120 -0.43 -10.50 24.75
C ARG A 120 0.29 -9.93 23.53
N ARG A 121 1.50 -9.41 23.74
CA ARG A 121 2.34 -8.79 22.70
C ARG A 121 2.40 -9.53 21.37
N TRP A 122 2.64 -10.83 21.41
CA TRP A 122 2.79 -11.61 20.19
C TRP A 122 1.48 -11.73 19.40
N ILE A 123 0.32 -11.67 20.07
CA ILE A 123 -1.00 -11.70 19.44
C ILE A 123 -1.27 -10.37 18.75
N TYR A 124 -1.16 -9.24 19.46
CA TYR A 124 -1.46 -7.95 18.82
C TYR A 124 -0.44 -7.61 17.75
N ALA A 125 0.86 -7.77 18.02
CA ALA A 125 1.90 -7.42 17.04
C ALA A 125 1.81 -8.34 15.82
N GLY A 126 1.65 -9.64 16.04
CA GLY A 126 1.47 -10.61 14.96
C GLY A 126 0.19 -10.38 14.16
N GLY A 127 -0.95 -10.16 14.83
CA GLY A 127 -2.23 -9.90 14.18
C GLY A 127 -2.23 -8.60 13.36
N TYR A 128 -1.63 -7.54 13.91
CA TYR A 128 -1.44 -6.27 13.19
C TYR A 128 -0.56 -6.48 11.97
N GLY A 129 0.52 -7.25 12.14
CA GLY A 129 1.40 -7.69 11.06
C GLY A 129 0.61 -8.39 9.96
N VAL A 130 -0.16 -9.44 10.27
CA VAL A 130 -0.95 -10.21 9.29
C VAL A 130 -1.89 -9.32 8.50
N GLN A 131 -2.64 -8.44 9.16
CA GLN A 131 -3.58 -7.54 8.50
C GLN A 131 -2.86 -6.58 7.54
N ILE A 132 -1.73 -6.02 7.97
CA ILE A 132 -0.91 -5.13 7.15
C ILE A 132 -0.28 -5.91 5.97
N GLY A 133 0.29 -7.08 6.23
CA GLY A 133 0.94 -7.92 5.23
C GLY A 133 0.00 -8.36 4.11
N ALA A 134 -1.26 -8.66 4.46
CA ALA A 134 -2.28 -9.06 3.50
C ALA A 134 -2.70 -7.94 2.53
N GLY A 135 -2.41 -6.66 2.81
CA GLY A 135 -2.67 -5.56 1.87
C GLY A 135 -4.12 -5.09 1.77
N PHE A 136 -5.06 -6.03 1.74
CA PHE A 136 -6.49 -5.80 1.47
C PHE A 136 -7.36 -5.79 2.74
N ALA A 137 -6.81 -6.17 3.89
CA ALA A 137 -7.50 -6.10 5.18
C ALA A 137 -7.45 -4.70 5.81
N THR A 138 -6.59 -3.81 5.29
CA THR A 138 -6.32 -2.47 5.80
C THR A 138 -6.57 -1.41 4.72
N TYR A 139 -6.50 -0.14 5.09
CA TYR A 139 -6.62 0.98 4.17
C TYR A 139 -5.69 0.86 2.95
N ILE A 140 -6.25 0.96 1.74
CA ILE A 140 -5.53 0.94 0.46
C ILE A 140 -5.35 2.39 -0.02
N MET A 141 -4.10 2.86 -0.03
CA MET A 141 -3.74 4.27 -0.37
C MET A 141 -3.50 4.51 -1.86
N THR A 142 -3.38 3.43 -2.64
CA THR A 142 -2.98 3.49 -4.06
C THR A 142 -3.55 2.31 -4.80
N ALA A 143 -3.97 2.57 -6.03
CA ALA A 143 -4.37 1.54 -6.97
C ALA A 143 -3.22 0.57 -7.31
N ALA A 144 -1.96 0.94 -7.04
CA ALA A 144 -0.80 0.09 -7.25
C ALA A 144 -0.84 -1.21 -6.42
N VAL A 145 -1.61 -1.28 -5.32
CA VAL A 145 -1.84 -2.54 -4.58
C VAL A 145 -2.65 -3.52 -5.44
N TYR A 146 -3.72 -3.06 -6.08
CA TYR A 146 -4.50 -3.87 -7.01
C TYR A 146 -3.68 -4.24 -8.24
N LEU A 147 -2.89 -3.30 -8.76
CA LEU A 147 -1.98 -3.57 -9.87
C LEU A 147 -0.95 -4.66 -9.50
N THR A 148 -0.40 -4.63 -8.29
CA THR A 148 0.51 -5.67 -7.79
C THR A 148 -0.14 -7.05 -7.84
N ALA A 149 -1.38 -7.17 -7.32
CA ALA A 149 -2.12 -8.43 -7.34
C ALA A 149 -2.43 -8.89 -8.78
N ALA A 150 -2.84 -7.97 -9.66
CA ALA A 150 -3.09 -8.28 -11.07
C ALA A 150 -1.82 -8.76 -11.78
N LEU A 151 -0.70 -8.07 -11.63
CA LEU A 151 0.60 -8.46 -12.21
C LEU A 151 1.07 -9.82 -11.69
N ALA A 152 0.89 -10.07 -10.40
CA ALA A 152 1.20 -11.37 -9.79
C ALA A 152 0.41 -12.50 -10.44
N VAL A 153 -0.91 -12.33 -10.61
CA VAL A 153 -1.78 -13.33 -11.25
C VAL A 153 -1.46 -13.51 -12.74
N LEU A 154 -1.24 -12.41 -13.45
CA LEU A 154 -0.93 -12.41 -14.88
C LEU A 154 0.44 -13.02 -15.20
N THR A 155 1.30 -13.28 -14.21
CA THR A 155 2.51 -14.10 -14.42
C THR A 155 2.19 -15.53 -14.84
N GLY A 156 0.98 -16.03 -14.53
CA GLY A 156 0.58 -17.42 -14.81
C GLY A 156 1.36 -18.46 -13.98
N SER A 157 2.24 -18.03 -13.07
CA SER A 157 3.11 -18.90 -12.28
C SER A 157 2.76 -18.79 -10.79
N PRO A 158 2.30 -19.89 -10.15
CA PRO A 158 1.93 -19.88 -8.73
C PRO A 158 3.08 -19.43 -7.81
N ALA A 159 4.31 -19.89 -8.11
CA ALA A 159 5.50 -19.55 -7.33
C ALA A 159 5.84 -18.04 -7.44
N GLN A 160 5.72 -17.46 -8.64
CA GLN A 160 5.98 -16.04 -8.85
C GLN A 160 4.92 -15.18 -8.16
N ALA A 161 3.64 -15.54 -8.28
CA ALA A 161 2.55 -14.83 -7.61
C ALA A 161 2.71 -14.85 -6.08
N PHE A 162 3.06 -16.02 -5.52
CA PHE A 162 3.35 -16.17 -4.10
C PHE A 162 4.53 -15.30 -3.66
N LEU A 163 5.65 -15.32 -4.40
CA LEU A 163 6.83 -14.51 -4.12
C LEU A 163 6.50 -13.01 -4.09
N VAL A 164 5.76 -12.51 -5.08
CA VAL A 164 5.36 -11.10 -5.15
C VAL A 164 4.56 -10.68 -3.91
N ALA A 165 3.62 -11.51 -3.46
CA ALA A 165 2.81 -11.24 -2.27
C ALA A 165 3.62 -11.29 -0.98
N VAL A 166 4.55 -12.24 -0.85
CA VAL A 166 5.47 -12.32 0.30
C VAL A 166 6.38 -11.10 0.35
N VAL A 167 6.96 -10.69 -0.78
CA VAL A 167 7.79 -9.47 -0.86
C VAL A 167 6.97 -8.24 -0.49
N PHE A 168 5.75 -8.12 -1.02
CA PHE A 168 4.83 -7.04 -0.65
C PHE A 168 4.59 -6.99 0.86
N GLY A 169 4.24 -8.13 1.48
CA GLY A 169 4.00 -8.23 2.92
C GLY A 169 5.24 -7.93 3.75
N ALA A 170 6.41 -8.44 3.33
CA ALA A 170 7.69 -8.19 3.99
C ALA A 170 8.07 -6.71 3.97
N VAL A 171 7.96 -6.03 2.81
CA VAL A 171 8.26 -4.59 2.68
C VAL A 171 7.34 -3.77 3.59
N ARG A 172 6.04 -4.08 3.64
CA ARG A 172 5.12 -3.41 4.59
C ARG A 172 5.50 -3.70 6.04
N GLY A 173 5.85 -4.94 6.36
CA GLY A 173 6.30 -5.36 7.68
C GLY A 173 7.54 -4.58 8.15
N LEU A 174 8.51 -4.39 7.27
CA LEU A 174 9.77 -3.69 7.56
C LEU A 174 9.60 -2.20 7.84
N ALA A 175 8.46 -1.60 7.49
CA ALA A 175 8.17 -0.21 7.83
C ALA A 175 8.27 0.07 9.33
N ILE A 176 7.94 -0.92 10.19
CA ILE A 176 8.06 -0.77 11.64
C ILE A 176 9.50 -0.58 12.09
N VAL A 177 10.51 -1.04 11.33
CA VAL A 177 11.92 -0.84 11.66
C VAL A 177 12.28 0.64 11.60
N GLY A 178 11.60 1.42 10.73
CA GLY A 178 11.71 2.87 10.69
C GLY A 178 11.31 3.55 12.01
N CYS A 179 10.46 2.92 12.83
CA CYS A 179 10.13 3.42 14.17
C CYS A 179 11.23 3.20 15.21
N ALA A 180 12.23 2.36 14.93
CA ALA A 180 13.29 2.05 15.91
C ALA A 180 14.06 3.31 16.36
N VAL A 181 14.17 4.32 15.49
CA VAL A 181 14.85 5.59 15.78
C VAL A 181 14.02 6.54 16.67
N ALA A 182 12.71 6.28 16.83
CA ALA A 182 11.79 7.10 17.61
C ALA A 182 11.80 6.71 19.10
N ASN A 183 12.96 6.87 19.74
CA ASN A 183 13.18 6.53 21.14
C ASN A 183 12.92 7.68 22.13
N THR A 184 12.47 8.84 21.64
CA THR A 184 11.94 9.94 22.46
C THR A 184 10.67 10.50 21.81
N PRO A 185 9.76 11.15 22.56
CA PRO A 185 8.57 11.79 21.99
C PRO A 185 8.90 12.80 20.89
N ASP A 186 9.97 13.58 21.04
CA ASP A 186 10.40 14.56 20.04
C ASP A 186 10.85 13.90 18.74
N ARG A 187 11.64 12.81 18.84
CA ARG A 187 12.05 12.04 17.67
C ARG A 187 10.85 11.39 16.98
N LEU A 188 9.88 10.88 17.73
CA LEU A 188 8.63 10.35 17.17
C LEU A 188 7.85 11.43 16.40
N ARG A 189 7.67 12.62 17.00
CA ARG A 189 7.01 13.76 16.33
C ARG A 189 7.75 14.17 15.06
N SER A 190 9.08 14.25 15.10
CA SER A 190 9.89 14.58 13.92
C SER A 190 9.81 13.53 12.83
N LEU A 191 9.75 12.24 13.20
CA LEU A 191 9.61 11.13 12.26
C LEU A 191 8.24 11.17 11.58
N VAL A 192 7.18 11.37 12.35
CA VAL A 192 5.82 11.50 11.81
C VAL A 192 5.73 12.69 10.86
N ALA A 193 6.24 13.86 11.24
CA ALA A 193 6.27 15.04 10.39
C ALA A 193 7.08 14.81 9.10
N ARG A 194 8.23 14.12 9.20
CA ARG A 194 9.04 13.76 8.03
C ARG A 194 8.30 12.79 7.12
N ILE A 195 7.63 11.79 7.66
CA ILE A 195 6.83 10.86 6.86
C ILE A 195 5.70 11.64 6.18
N ASP A 196 4.95 12.45 6.91
CA ASP A 196 3.83 13.22 6.37
C ASP A 196 4.24 14.13 5.20
N GLY A 197 5.41 14.78 5.29
CA GLY A 197 5.98 15.58 4.18
C GLY A 197 6.25 14.80 2.89
N TRP A 198 6.34 13.47 2.93
CA TRP A 198 6.52 12.59 1.78
C TRP A 198 5.21 11.97 1.24
N ALA A 199 4.04 12.33 1.79
CA ALA A 199 2.75 11.78 1.34
C ALA A 199 2.47 12.08 -0.14
N THR A 200 2.71 13.32 -0.59
CA THR A 200 2.53 13.72 -1.98
C THR A 200 3.59 13.12 -2.90
N PRO A 201 4.92 13.24 -2.63
CA PRO A 201 5.96 12.57 -3.42
C PRO A 201 5.74 11.06 -3.60
N SER A 202 5.36 10.35 -2.54
CA SER A 202 5.12 8.91 -2.63
C SER A 202 3.95 8.56 -3.55
N THR A 203 2.98 9.46 -3.73
CA THR A 203 1.88 9.28 -4.70
C THR A 203 2.45 9.31 -6.10
N TRP A 204 3.29 10.30 -6.38
CA TRP A 204 3.92 10.46 -7.69
C TRP A 204 4.80 9.29 -8.06
N VAL A 205 5.56 8.75 -7.11
CA VAL A 205 6.37 7.56 -7.35
C VAL A 205 5.48 6.35 -7.71
N ALA A 206 4.39 6.12 -6.98
CA ALA A 206 3.46 5.02 -7.29
C ALA A 206 2.79 5.19 -8.66
N THR A 207 2.33 6.40 -8.99
CA THR A 207 1.75 6.73 -10.30
C THR A 207 2.77 6.58 -11.43
N ALA A 208 4.01 7.04 -11.23
CA ALA A 208 5.08 6.93 -12.22
C ALA A 208 5.44 5.47 -12.50
N VAL A 209 5.51 4.63 -11.47
CA VAL A 209 5.72 3.18 -11.63
C VAL A 209 4.57 2.54 -12.41
N ALA A 210 3.31 2.85 -12.07
CA ALA A 210 2.16 2.36 -12.83
C ALA A 210 2.20 2.82 -14.30
N ALA A 211 2.55 4.08 -14.57
CA ALA A 211 2.71 4.59 -15.94
C ALA A 211 3.88 3.90 -16.67
N GLY A 212 4.98 3.60 -15.98
CA GLY A 212 6.09 2.81 -16.51
C GLY A 212 5.68 1.38 -16.89
N VAL A 213 4.88 0.72 -16.04
CA VAL A 213 4.29 -0.60 -16.35
C VAL A 213 3.40 -0.52 -17.60
N ALA A 214 2.56 0.52 -17.71
CA ALA A 214 1.74 0.75 -18.91
C ALA A 214 2.61 0.96 -20.16
N GLY A 215 3.67 1.76 -20.07
CA GLY A 215 4.61 2.00 -21.17
C GLY A 215 5.31 0.73 -21.64
N VAL A 216 5.79 -0.12 -20.73
CA VAL A 216 6.38 -1.41 -21.07
C VAL A 216 5.35 -2.34 -21.72
N ALA A 217 4.12 -2.39 -21.19
CA ALA A 217 3.06 -3.21 -21.78
C ALA A 217 2.68 -2.76 -23.20
N ALA A 218 2.58 -1.45 -23.43
CA ALA A 218 2.36 -0.89 -24.76
C ALA A 218 3.52 -1.20 -25.71
N ALA A 219 4.76 -1.18 -25.23
CA ALA A 219 5.93 -1.59 -26.02
C ALA A 219 5.83 -3.03 -26.52
N GLN A 220 5.33 -3.94 -25.67
CA GLN A 220 5.15 -5.35 -26.04
C GLN A 220 4.04 -5.57 -27.06
N LEU A 221 3.05 -4.68 -27.13
CA LEU A 221 1.92 -4.78 -28.05
C LEU A 221 2.17 -4.11 -29.40
N GLY A 222 2.88 -2.99 -29.42
CA GLY A 222 3.02 -2.13 -30.61
C GLY A 222 4.39 -1.47 -30.78
N GLY A 223 5.41 -1.91 -30.03
CA GLY A 223 6.77 -1.38 -30.11
C GLY A 223 6.96 -0.02 -29.42
N ALA A 224 8.16 0.56 -29.58
CA ALA A 224 8.55 1.82 -28.95
C ALA A 224 7.59 3.01 -29.19
N PRO A 225 6.98 3.19 -30.40
CA PRO A 225 6.02 4.27 -30.63
C PRO A 225 4.79 4.15 -29.73
N ALA A 226 4.25 2.95 -29.55
CA ALA A 226 3.10 2.70 -28.68
C ALA A 226 3.43 3.06 -27.22
N ALA A 227 4.63 2.70 -26.75
CA ALA A 227 5.11 3.07 -25.42
C ALA A 227 5.19 4.60 -25.23
N GLY A 228 5.77 5.30 -26.21
CA GLY A 228 5.88 6.76 -26.18
C GLY A 228 4.52 7.45 -26.12
N VAL A 229 3.57 7.02 -26.96
CA VAL A 229 2.20 7.55 -26.97
C VAL A 229 1.48 7.27 -25.66
N THR A 230 1.54 6.05 -25.13
CA THR A 230 0.89 5.70 -23.85
C THR A 230 1.42 6.55 -22.70
N VAL A 231 2.74 6.68 -22.57
CA VAL A 231 3.34 7.50 -21.50
C VAL A 231 2.96 8.96 -21.66
N ALA A 232 2.99 9.51 -22.88
CA ALA A 232 2.60 10.89 -23.15
C ALA A 232 1.12 11.15 -22.81
N VAL A 233 0.22 10.24 -23.20
CA VAL A 233 -1.22 10.34 -22.91
C VAL A 233 -1.48 10.29 -21.40
N LEU A 234 -0.85 9.37 -20.69
CA LEU A 234 -1.00 9.27 -19.23
C LEU A 234 -0.43 10.52 -18.55
N ALA A 235 0.75 10.99 -18.95
CA ALA A 235 1.36 12.20 -18.40
C ALA A 235 0.50 13.45 -18.65
N ALA A 236 -0.08 13.58 -19.85
CA ALA A 236 -1.03 14.64 -20.17
C ALA A 236 -2.29 14.55 -19.31
N GLY A 237 -2.86 13.35 -19.14
CA GLY A 237 -4.00 13.10 -18.26
C GLY A 237 -3.75 13.52 -16.81
N VAL A 238 -2.56 13.19 -16.29
CA VAL A 238 -2.10 13.64 -14.96
C VAL A 238 -1.95 15.16 -14.89
N ALA A 239 -1.33 15.78 -15.89
CA ALA A 239 -1.12 17.23 -15.91
C ALA A 239 -2.45 17.99 -15.97
N ILE A 240 -3.43 17.46 -16.71
CA ILE A 240 -4.78 18.00 -16.76
C ILE A 240 -5.45 17.83 -15.39
N SER A 241 -5.48 16.62 -14.81
CA SER A 241 -6.19 16.39 -13.55
C SER A 241 -5.68 17.24 -12.38
N ARG A 242 -4.38 17.56 -12.35
CA ARG A 242 -3.80 18.51 -11.38
C ARG A 242 -4.45 19.89 -11.44
N ARG A 243 -4.66 20.42 -12.65
CA ARG A 243 -5.28 21.76 -12.82
C ARG A 243 -6.70 21.83 -12.25
N TRP A 244 -7.42 20.70 -12.22
CA TRP A 244 -8.76 20.61 -11.64
C TRP A 244 -8.72 20.40 -10.13
N ALA A 245 -7.74 19.65 -9.62
CA ALA A 245 -7.58 19.39 -8.19
C ALA A 245 -7.15 20.63 -7.39
N ASP A 246 -6.33 21.50 -7.98
CA ASP A 246 -5.93 22.79 -7.37
C ASP A 246 -7.12 23.76 -7.18
N GLY A 247 -8.27 23.48 -7.79
CA GLY A 247 -9.52 24.21 -7.56
C GLY A 247 -10.46 23.57 -6.52
N VAL A 248 -10.25 22.31 -6.12
CA VAL A 248 -11.21 21.53 -5.33
C VAL A 248 -10.53 20.49 -4.42
N VAL A 249 -9.68 20.87 -3.45
CA VAL A 249 -9.36 19.97 -2.31
C VAL A 249 -9.05 20.77 -1.03
N SER A 250 -10.09 21.18 -0.32
CA SER A 250 -10.03 21.30 1.15
C SER A 250 -10.49 19.96 1.72
N CYS A 251 -9.63 19.24 2.41
CA CYS A 251 -10.09 18.10 3.21
C CYS A 251 -11.04 18.63 4.30
N PRO A 252 -12.20 17.99 4.54
CA PRO A 252 -12.91 18.21 5.79
C PRO A 252 -11.96 17.77 6.91
N VAL A 253 -11.53 18.72 7.73
CA VAL A 253 -10.99 18.40 9.06
C VAL A 253 -12.09 17.58 9.74
N PRO A 254 -11.84 16.33 10.19
CA PRO A 254 -12.82 15.64 11.02
C PRO A 254 -13.08 16.57 12.20
N ALA A 255 -14.34 16.99 12.36
CA ALA A 255 -14.75 17.80 13.48
C ALA A 255 -14.18 17.15 14.74
N GLN A 256 -13.26 17.84 15.41
CA GLN A 256 -12.87 17.45 16.76
C GLN A 256 -14.19 17.38 17.51
N ALA A 257 -14.57 16.17 17.94
CA ALA A 257 -15.69 15.97 18.82
C ALA A 257 -15.36 16.71 20.12
N GLY A 258 -15.69 17.99 20.15
CA GLY A 258 -15.52 18.86 21.28
C GLY A 258 -16.34 18.30 22.43
N THR A 259 -15.64 17.87 23.48
CA THR A 259 -15.88 18.34 24.84
C THR A 259 -17.34 18.74 25.12
N ARG A 260 -18.21 17.76 25.37
CA ARG A 260 -19.36 18.01 26.26
C ARG A 260 -18.80 18.07 27.68
N ALA A 261 -18.55 19.30 28.11
CA ALA A 261 -18.33 19.64 29.49
C ALA A 261 -19.48 19.08 30.35
N THR A 262 -19.08 18.40 31.40
CA THR A 262 -19.87 18.17 32.62
C THR A 262 -20.38 19.50 33.16
N SER A 263 -21.69 19.74 33.06
CA SER A 263 -22.40 20.68 33.94
C SER A 263 -23.83 20.18 34.17
N ALA A 264 -24.01 19.39 35.23
CA ALA A 264 -25.30 19.17 35.87
C ALA A 264 -25.05 18.75 37.32
N ALA A 265 -24.64 19.71 38.13
CA ALA A 265 -24.81 19.70 39.57
C ALA A 265 -25.47 21.04 39.92
N SER A 266 -26.79 20.99 40.05
CA SER A 266 -27.64 21.95 40.77
C SER A 266 -28.95 21.26 41.07
#